data_AF-A0A924XST2-F1
#
_entry.id   AF-A0A924XST2-F1
#
_cell.length_a   1.000
_cell.length_b   1.000
_cell.length_c   1.000
_cell.angle_alpha   90.00
_cell.angle_beta   90.00
_cell.angle_gamma   90.00
#
_symmetry.space_group_name_H-M   'P 1'
#
loop_
_entity.id
_entity.type
_entity.pdbx_description
1 polymer ?
#
loop_
_entity_poly.entity_id
_entity_poly.type
_entity_poly.pdbx_seq_one_letter_code
_entity_poly.pdbx_strand_id
1 'polypeptide(L)'
;DKLRAATGTGASRDAQRAAELAPLEQAWQREKISRAKLGGAAGTAAEIEQFGWLLEELRVSLFAQELKTPVPVSSKRLAKLWQSIRK
;
A
#
# COMPACT_ATOMS: atom_id res chain seq x y z
N ASP A 1 -13.96 34.17 -10.17
CA ASP A 1 -12.89 33.43 -10.85
C ASP A 1 -11.91 32.81 -9.84
N LYS A 2 -12.22 31.63 -9.26
CA LYS A 2 -11.32 30.89 -8.34
C LYS A 2 -11.34 29.36 -8.53
N LEU A 3 -12.07 28.85 -9.53
CA LEU A 3 -12.33 27.41 -9.67
C LEU A 3 -11.33 26.65 -10.57
N ARG A 4 -10.39 27.34 -11.25
CA ARG A 4 -9.52 26.72 -12.26
C ARG A 4 -8.13 26.27 -11.76
N ALA A 5 -7.71 26.68 -10.54
CA ALA A 5 -6.37 26.41 -10.02
C ALA A 5 -6.26 25.13 -9.17
N ALA A 6 -7.37 24.63 -8.60
CA ALA A 6 -7.32 23.51 -7.64
C ALA A 6 -7.25 22.12 -8.31
N THR A 7 -7.74 21.99 -9.55
CA THR A 7 -7.93 20.69 -10.21
C THR A 7 -6.62 20.08 -10.74
N GLY A 8 -5.68 20.91 -11.20
CA GLY A 8 -4.39 20.44 -11.73
C GLY A 8 -3.42 19.94 -10.65
N THR A 9 -3.35 20.63 -9.51
CA THR A 9 -2.39 20.28 -8.43
C THR A 9 -2.90 19.15 -7.53
N GLY A 10 -4.21 18.98 -7.39
CA GLY A 10 -4.80 17.81 -6.72
C GLY A 10 -4.52 16.52 -7.49
N ALA A 11 -4.91 16.50 -8.77
CA ALA A 11 -4.75 15.32 -9.63
C ALA A 11 -3.28 14.87 -9.77
N SER A 12 -2.33 15.80 -9.93
CA SER A 12 -0.90 15.45 -10.00
C SER A 12 -0.36 14.86 -8.68
N ARG A 13 -0.83 15.35 -7.52
CA ARG A 13 -0.44 14.79 -6.22
C ARG A 13 -1.02 13.40 -6.03
N ASP A 14 -2.27 13.19 -6.41
CA ASP A 14 -2.90 11.88 -6.29
C ASP A 14 -2.28 10.86 -7.24
N ALA A 15 -1.89 11.27 -8.44
CA ALA A 15 -1.09 10.44 -9.35
C ALA A 15 0.27 10.06 -8.74
N GLN A 16 0.96 10.99 -8.10
CA GLN A 16 2.22 10.72 -7.40
C GLN A 16 2.02 9.73 -6.24
N ARG A 17 0.99 9.92 -5.41
CA ARG A 17 0.64 9.01 -4.31
C ARG A 17 0.29 7.60 -4.82
N ALA A 18 -0.43 7.50 -5.93
CA ALA A 18 -0.73 6.23 -6.57
C ALA A 18 0.55 5.54 -7.08
N ALA A 19 1.49 6.31 -7.65
CA ALA A 19 2.78 5.77 -8.09
C ALA A 19 3.64 5.24 -6.94
N GLU A 20 3.53 5.82 -5.74
CA GLU A 20 4.21 5.31 -4.53
C GLU A 20 3.62 3.99 -4.01
N LEU A 21 2.29 3.82 -4.12
CA LEU A 21 1.58 2.62 -3.65
C LEU A 21 1.74 1.43 -4.61
N ALA A 22 1.65 1.70 -5.92
CA ALA A 22 1.61 0.69 -6.97
C ALA A 22 2.67 -0.43 -6.86
N PRO A 23 3.97 -0.16 -6.65
CA PRO A 23 4.96 -1.23 -6.58
C PRO A 23 4.76 -2.17 -5.39
N LEU A 24 4.26 -1.67 -4.26
CA LEU A 24 4.00 -2.47 -3.06
C LEU A 24 2.77 -3.37 -3.27
N GLU A 25 1.70 -2.81 -3.83
CA GLU A 25 0.45 -3.53 -4.12
C GLU A 25 0.69 -4.64 -5.15
N GLN A 26 1.42 -4.35 -6.23
CA GLN A 26 1.78 -5.35 -7.23
C GLN A 26 2.64 -6.48 -6.66
N ALA A 27 3.59 -6.16 -5.78
CA ALA A 27 4.43 -7.17 -5.15
C ALA A 27 3.61 -8.11 -4.26
N TRP A 28 2.70 -7.54 -3.46
CA TRP A 28 1.79 -8.31 -2.61
C TRP A 28 0.86 -9.22 -3.41
N GLN A 29 0.24 -8.70 -4.48
CA GLN A 29 -0.67 -9.49 -5.33
C GLN A 29 0.04 -10.68 -5.98
N ARG A 30 1.25 -10.46 -6.53
CA ARG A 30 2.03 -11.56 -7.15
C ARG A 30 2.36 -12.65 -6.15
N GLU A 31 2.77 -12.27 -4.93
CA GLU A 31 3.12 -13.22 -3.89
C GLU A 31 1.90 -14.02 -3.41
N LYS A 32 0.75 -13.36 -3.22
CA LYS A 32 -0.52 -14.00 -2.86
C LYS A 32 -0.94 -15.05 -3.90
N ILE A 33 -0.85 -14.71 -5.19
CA ILE A 33 -1.15 -15.64 -6.30
C ILE A 33 -0.17 -16.82 -6.33
N SER A 34 1.14 -16.54 -6.18
CA SER A 34 2.18 -17.58 -6.18
C SER A 34 1.92 -18.61 -5.08
N ARG A 35 1.61 -18.15 -3.87
CA ARG A 35 1.38 -19.02 -2.70
C ARG A 35 0.08 -19.81 -2.78
N ALA A 36 -0.98 -19.22 -3.34
CA ALA A 36 -2.23 -19.93 -3.58
C ALA A 36 -2.02 -21.12 -4.54
N LYS A 37 -1.10 -21.01 -5.49
CA LYS A 37 -0.75 -22.10 -6.42
C LYS A 37 0.14 -23.18 -5.79
N LEU A 38 1.02 -22.79 -4.85
CA LEU A 38 2.06 -23.67 -4.29
C LEU A 38 1.70 -24.31 -2.95
N GLY A 39 0.53 -23.99 -2.36
CA GLY A 39 0.13 -24.54 -1.06
C GLY A 39 1.03 -24.07 0.10
N GLY A 40 1.27 -22.75 0.18
CA GLY A 40 2.25 -22.15 1.09
C GLY A 40 2.05 -22.45 2.59
N ALA A 41 3.14 -22.42 3.36
CA ALA A 41 3.16 -22.63 4.81
C ALA A 41 2.30 -21.60 5.57
N ALA A 42 1.58 -22.06 6.59
CA ALA A 42 0.62 -21.25 7.35
C ALA A 42 1.23 -20.02 8.03
N GLY A 43 2.47 -20.10 8.53
CA GLY A 43 3.15 -18.98 9.21
C GLY A 43 3.35 -17.77 8.31
N THR A 44 3.77 -17.98 7.06
CA THR A 44 3.99 -16.88 6.12
C THR A 44 2.67 -16.40 5.48
N ALA A 45 1.61 -17.20 5.50
CA ALA A 45 0.30 -16.76 5.02
C ALA A 45 -0.26 -15.60 5.88
N ALA A 46 -0.11 -15.70 7.20
CA ALA A 46 -0.53 -14.65 8.13
C ALA A 46 0.24 -13.32 7.93
N GLU A 47 1.55 -13.39 7.68
CA GLU A 47 2.38 -12.20 7.43
C GLU A 47 1.99 -11.50 6.11
N ILE A 48 1.67 -12.28 5.08
CA ILE A 48 1.19 -11.76 3.79
C ILE A 48 -0.18 -11.11 3.93
N GLU A 49 -1.08 -11.69 4.73
CA GLU A 49 -2.38 -11.09 5.02
C GLU A 49 -2.25 -9.78 5.80
N GLN A 50 -1.42 -9.78 6.87
CA GLN A 50 -1.12 -8.58 7.64
C GLN A 50 -0.52 -7.47 6.78
N PHE A 51 0.33 -7.82 5.82
CA PHE A 51 0.86 -6.84 4.87
C PHE A 51 -0.25 -6.21 4.00
N GLY A 52 -1.25 -6.99 3.61
CA GLY A 52 -2.43 -6.51 2.90
C GLY A 52 -3.19 -5.45 3.71
N TRP A 53 -3.42 -5.68 5.00
CA TRP A 53 -4.03 -4.68 5.88
C TRP A 53 -3.21 -3.39 5.97
N LEU A 54 -1.88 -3.51 6.04
CA LEU A 54 -1.01 -2.33 6.09
C LEU A 54 -0.99 -1.53 4.77
N LEU A 55 -1.24 -2.17 3.62
CA LEU A 55 -1.43 -1.45 2.35
C LEU A 55 -2.71 -0.59 2.40
N GLU A 56 -3.78 -1.09 3.01
CA GLU A 56 -5.02 -0.32 3.18
C GLU A 56 -4.81 0.88 4.12
N GLU A 57 -4.07 0.70 5.21
CA GLU A 57 -3.68 1.81 6.08
C GLU A 57 -2.84 2.87 5.33
N LEU A 58 -2.01 2.45 4.36
CA LEU A 58 -1.23 3.37 3.53
C LEU A 58 -2.14 4.12 2.56
N ARG A 59 -3.11 3.45 1.95
CA ARG A 59 -4.13 4.08 1.10
C ARG A 59 -4.90 5.15 1.87
N VAL A 60 -5.36 4.85 3.09
CA VAL A 60 -6.06 5.82 3.94
C VAL A 60 -5.15 7.00 4.26
N SER A 61 -3.90 6.74 4.64
CA SER A 61 -2.91 7.79 4.95
C SER A 61 -2.59 8.71 3.75
N LEU A 62 -2.63 8.18 2.52
CA LEU A 62 -2.34 8.94 1.30
C LEU A 62 -3.55 9.76 0.83
N PHE A 63 -4.75 9.18 0.84
CA PHE A 63 -5.93 9.76 0.17
C PHE A 63 -6.98 10.32 1.13
N ALA A 64 -6.96 9.94 2.41
CA ALA A 64 -7.96 10.32 3.39
C ALA A 64 -7.32 10.85 4.68
N GLN A 65 -6.44 11.85 4.55
CA GLN A 65 -5.65 12.40 5.67
C GLN A 65 -6.49 12.99 6.82
N GLU A 66 -7.72 13.41 6.54
CA GLU A 66 -8.67 13.87 7.56
C GLU A 66 -9.16 12.72 8.46
N LEU A 67 -9.14 11.49 7.93
CA LEU A 67 -9.36 10.27 8.69
C LEU A 67 -8.02 9.89 9.36
N LYS A 68 -7.94 10.09 10.68
CA LYS A 68 -6.77 9.65 11.44
C LYS A 68 -6.62 8.13 11.32
N THR A 69 -5.41 7.65 11.01
CA THR A 69 -5.11 6.22 11.01
C THR A 69 -4.69 5.75 12.40
N PRO A 70 -5.17 4.58 12.86
CA PRO A 70 -4.75 4.01 14.15
C PRO A 70 -3.27 3.60 14.13
N VAL A 71 -2.72 3.27 12.96
CA VAL A 71 -1.31 2.92 12.77
C VAL A 71 -0.70 3.77 11.65
N PRO A 72 0.20 4.72 11.94
CA PRO A 72 0.85 5.49 10.89
C PRO A 72 1.81 4.59 10.09
N VAL A 73 1.50 4.42 8.81
CA VAL A 73 2.32 3.67 7.85
C VAL A 73 2.88 4.59 6.77
N SER A 74 4.02 4.18 6.19
CA SER A 74 4.64 4.87 5.07
C SER A 74 5.12 3.86 4.04
N SER A 75 5.18 4.27 2.78
CA SER A 75 5.70 3.47 1.66
C SER A 75 7.08 2.87 1.99
N LYS A 76 7.99 3.67 2.56
CA LYS A 76 9.33 3.23 2.99
C LYS A 76 9.30 2.16 4.09
N ARG A 77 8.40 2.27 5.07
CA ARG A 77 8.29 1.27 6.15
C ARG A 77 7.73 -0.04 5.62
N LEU A 78 6.72 0.02 4.74
CA LEU A 78 6.17 -1.18 4.10
C LEU A 78 7.17 -1.85 3.16
N ALA A 79 7.95 -1.08 2.40
CA ALA A 79 9.00 -1.66 1.55
C ALA A 79 10.01 -2.49 2.37
N LYS A 80 10.42 -2.02 3.54
CA LYS A 80 11.32 -2.76 4.44
C LYS A 80 10.64 -4.00 5.04
N LEU A 81 9.40 -3.87 5.49
CA LEU A 81 8.64 -5.00 6.02
C LEU A 81 8.48 -6.10 4.94
N TRP A 82 8.17 -5.71 3.71
CA TRP A 82 8.03 -6.63 2.59
C TRP A 82 9.32 -7.40 2.31
N GLN A 83 10.48 -6.75 2.39
CA GLN A 83 11.78 -7.42 2.28
C GLN A 83 12.00 -8.44 3.39
N SER A 84 11.47 -8.20 4.60
CA SER A 84 11.55 -9.16 5.70
C SER A 84 10.67 -10.39 5.48
N ILE A 85 9.45 -10.22 4.94
CA ILE A 85 8.51 -11.32 4.67
C ILE A 85 9.01 -12.24 3.54
N ARG A 86 9.79 -11.69 2.60
CA ARG A 86 10.35 -12.42 1.46
C ARG A 86 11.70 -13.08 1.72
N LYS A 87 12.30 -12.86 2.89
CA LYS A 87 13.51 -13.59 3.31
C LYS A 87 13.12 -14.99 3.78
#